data_AF-A0A2T4BIW2-F1
#
_entry.id   AF-A0A2T4BIW2-F1
#
_cell.length_a   1.000
_cell.length_b   1.000
_cell.length_c   1.000
_cell.angle_alpha   90.00
_cell.angle_beta   90.00
_cell.angle_gamma   90.00
#
_symmetry.space_group_name_H-M   'P 1'
#
loop_
_entity.id
_entity.type
_entity.pdbx_description
1 polymer ?
#
loop_
_entity_poly.entity_id
_entity_poly.type
_entity_poly.pdbx_seq_one_letter_code
_entity_poly.pdbx_strand_id
1 'polypeptide(L)'
;EVATYVLSACTECKRRKQKCSRYWPCRHCGSRRVGNHCTFQSVLEVKAPEERQAQINGLAAEMEGASFFSHALNEELDDNSTSTVDDLESLGYS
;
A
#
# COMPACT_ATOMS: atom_id res chain seq x y z
N GLU A 1 -27.88 20.37 -16.34
CA GLU A 1 -26.85 20.49 -15.29
C GLU A 1 -25.71 19.55 -15.64
N VAL A 2 -24.48 20.05 -15.80
CA VAL A 2 -23.33 19.23 -16.20
C VAL A 2 -22.76 18.59 -14.94
N ALA A 3 -23.08 17.32 -14.70
CA ALA A 3 -22.48 16.57 -13.59
C ALA A 3 -21.01 16.30 -13.92
N THR A 4 -20.11 17.07 -13.31
CA THR A 4 -18.67 16.84 -13.38
C THR A 4 -18.34 15.49 -12.72
N TYR A 5 -17.93 14.51 -13.52
CA TYR A 5 -17.54 13.19 -13.04
C TYR A 5 -16.10 13.22 -12.52
N VAL A 6 -15.90 12.82 -11.26
CA VAL A 6 -14.58 12.79 -10.62
C VAL A 6 -14.06 11.36 -10.59
N LEU A 7 -12.82 11.12 -11.02
CA LEU A 7 -12.26 9.76 -11.11
C LEU A 7 -12.10 9.08 -9.73
N SER A 8 -11.87 9.86 -8.67
CA SER A 8 -11.63 9.38 -7.31
C SER A 8 -12.92 9.29 -6.48
N ALA A 9 -12.96 8.38 -5.50
CA ALA A 9 -14.02 8.37 -4.49
C ALA A 9 -13.85 9.56 -3.51
N CYS A 10 -14.96 10.13 -3.04
CA CYS A 10 -14.90 11.18 -2.02
C CYS A 10 -14.31 10.66 -0.70
N THR A 11 -13.75 11.55 0.11
CA THR A 11 -13.12 11.28 1.41
C THR A 11 -14.03 10.48 2.34
N GLU A 12 -15.31 10.85 2.43
CA GLU A 12 -16.29 10.16 3.28
C GLU A 12 -16.59 8.74 2.81
N CYS A 13 -16.72 8.51 1.50
CA CYS A 13 -16.91 7.15 0.97
C CYS A 13 -15.65 6.30 1.16
N LYS A 14 -14.45 6.87 0.98
CA LYS A 14 -13.18 6.19 1.27
C LYS A 14 -13.09 5.79 2.74
N ARG A 15 -13.36 6.72 3.67
CA ARG A 15 -13.32 6.48 5.12
C ARG A 15 -14.32 5.41 5.57
N ARG A 16 -15.52 5.40 4.97
CA ARG A 16 -16.58 4.42 5.26
C ARG A 16 -16.45 3.12 4.46
N LYS A 17 -15.45 3.02 3.57
CA LYS A 17 -15.22 1.87 2.67
C LYS A 17 -16.43 1.51 1.78
N GLN A 18 -17.18 2.53 1.32
CA GLN A 18 -18.37 2.36 0.48
C GLN A 18 -18.13 2.79 -0.97
N LYS A 19 -18.89 2.22 -1.93
CA LYS A 19 -18.84 2.61 -3.35
C LYS A 19 -19.32 4.06 -3.53
N CYS A 20 -18.44 4.94 -4.02
CA CYS A 20 -18.78 6.33 -4.30
C CYS A 20 -19.45 6.50 -5.66
N SER A 21 -20.47 7.36 -5.75
CA SER A 21 -21.14 7.69 -7.01
C SER A 21 -20.40 8.72 -7.86
N ARG A 22 -19.30 9.30 -7.35
CA ARG A 22 -18.34 10.14 -8.11
C ARG A 22 -18.91 11.41 -8.76
N TYR A 23 -20.03 11.91 -8.26
CA TYR A 23 -20.54 13.25 -8.53
C TYR A 23 -20.60 14.03 -7.21
N TRP A 24 -20.59 15.36 -7.27
CA TRP A 24 -20.72 16.20 -6.08
C TRP A 24 -22.13 16.76 -5.92
N PRO A 25 -22.73 16.72 -4.72
CA PRO A 25 -22.37 15.83 -3.60
C PRO A 25 -22.72 14.38 -3.92
N CYS A 26 -21.93 13.40 -3.49
CA CYS A 26 -22.19 12.00 -3.85
C CYS A 26 -23.50 11.49 -3.23
N ARG A 27 -24.11 10.44 -3.81
CA ARG A 27 -25.43 9.93 -3.37
C ARG A 27 -25.50 9.62 -1.87
N HIS A 28 -24.43 9.04 -1.33
CA HIS A 28 -24.33 8.67 0.07
C HIS A 28 -24.17 9.88 1.00
N CYS A 29 -23.42 10.90 0.57
CA CYS A 29 -23.25 12.13 1.35
C CYS A 29 -24.54 12.96 1.33
N GLY A 30 -25.22 13.04 0.18
CA GLY A 30 -26.53 13.69 0.05
C GLY A 30 -27.60 13.02 0.91
N SER A 31 -27.72 11.69 0.85
CA SER A 31 -28.74 10.95 1.63
C SER A 31 -28.54 11.07 3.14
N ARG A 32 -27.28 11.26 3.59
CA ARG A 32 -26.92 11.47 5.00
C ARG A 32 -26.97 12.94 5.42
N ARG A 33 -27.31 13.85 4.51
CA ARG A 33 -27.31 15.32 4.73
C ARG A 33 -25.95 15.87 5.16
N VAL A 34 -24.87 15.22 4.73
CA VAL A 34 -23.47 15.66 4.92
C VAL A 34 -22.83 16.07 3.59
N GLY A 35 -23.64 16.58 2.65
CA GLY A 35 -23.16 17.04 1.34
C GLY A 35 -22.02 18.07 1.45
N ASN A 36 -22.06 18.91 2.48
CA ASN A 36 -21.03 19.92 2.78
C ASN A 36 -19.66 19.31 3.12
N HIS A 37 -19.62 18.06 3.61
CA HIS A 37 -18.38 17.33 3.91
C HIS A 37 -17.96 16.38 2.76
N CYS A 38 -18.69 16.37 1.64
CA CYS A 38 -18.35 15.54 0.49
C CYS A 38 -17.19 16.17 -0.28
N THR A 39 -15.95 15.87 0.11
CA THR A 39 -14.77 16.39 -0.58
C THR A 39 -14.15 15.32 -1.48
N PHE A 40 -13.76 15.72 -2.69
CA PHE A 40 -12.98 14.89 -3.60
C PHE A 40 -11.55 15.46 -3.64
N GLN A 41 -10.55 14.63 -3.32
CA GLN A 41 -9.15 15.03 -3.53
C GLN A 41 -8.91 15.20 -5.02
N SER A 42 -8.54 16.41 -5.43
CA SER A 42 -8.20 16.71 -6.82
C SER A 42 -6.75 16.30 -7.10
N VAL A 43 -6.46 15.91 -8.33
CA VAL A 43 -5.09 15.62 -8.76
C VAL A 43 -4.25 16.92 -8.85
N LEU A 44 -4.89 18.09 -8.76
CA LEU A 44 -4.19 19.38 -8.68
C LEU A 44 -3.66 19.66 -7.27
N GLU A 45 -4.17 18.98 -6.25
CA GLU A 45 -3.71 19.07 -4.85
C GLU A 45 -2.46 18.23 -4.59
N VAL A 46 -1.84 17.75 -5.67
CA VAL A 46 -0.60 17.00 -5.63
C VAL A 46 0.52 17.97 -5.25
N LYS A 47 1.09 17.77 -4.05
CA LYS A 47 2.28 18.48 -3.57
C LYS A 47 3.35 18.54 -4.66
N ALA A 48 4.12 19.63 -4.64
CA ALA A 48 5.23 19.82 -5.55
C ALA A 48 6.08 18.54 -5.62
N PRO A 49 6.54 18.13 -6.81
CA PRO A 49 7.31 16.90 -6.96
C PRO A 49 8.51 16.84 -6.02
N GLU A 50 9.12 17.99 -5.73
CA GLU A 50 10.21 18.13 -4.74
C GLU A 50 9.78 17.77 -3.32
N GLU A 51 8.63 18.25 -2.85
CA GLU A 51 8.10 17.91 -1.52
C GLU A 51 7.77 16.42 -1.40
N ARG A 52 7.27 15.80 -2.48
CA ARG A 52 7.04 14.36 -2.52
C ARG A 52 8.35 13.58 -2.48
N GLN A 53 9.37 14.03 -3.21
CA GLN A 53 10.68 13.38 -3.18
C GLN A 53 11.33 13.49 -1.80
N ALA A 54 11.26 14.67 -1.17
CA ALA A 54 11.76 14.87 0.18
C ALA A 54 11.05 13.96 1.20
N GLN A 55 9.73 13.78 1.09
CA GLN A 55 9.00 12.83 1.92
C GLN A 55 9.45 11.38 1.72
N ILE A 56 9.63 10.95 0.46
CA ILE A 56 10.11 9.58 0.15
C ILE A 56 11.51 9.37 0.70
N ASN A 57 12.42 10.34 0.50
CA ASN A 57 13.79 10.26 1.01
C ASN A 57 13.82 10.24 2.54
N GLY A 58 12.96 11.01 3.22
CA GLY A 58 12.82 10.99 4.68
C GLY A 58 12.35 9.64 5.20
N LEU A 59 11.32 9.05 4.58
CA LEU A 59 10.84 7.70 4.93
C LEU A 59 11.91 6.64 4.67
N ALA A 60 12.67 6.75 3.57
CA ALA A 60 13.76 5.83 3.25
C ALA A 60 14.90 5.92 4.29
N ALA A 61 15.28 7.13 4.71
CA ALA A 61 16.27 7.34 5.76
C ALA A 61 15.80 6.82 7.12
N GLU A 62 14.50 6.90 7.43
CA GLU A 62 13.94 6.30 8.65
C GLU A 62 13.93 4.76 8.60
N MET A 63 13.85 4.17 7.40
CA MET A 63 13.92 2.73 7.19
C MET A 63 15.36 2.18 7.14
N GLU A 64 16.39 3.03 6.97
CA GLU A 64 17.80 2.64 7.07
C GLU A 64 18.14 2.23 8.52
N GLY A 65 17.94 0.95 8.81
CA GLY A 65 18.19 0.33 10.12
C GLY A 65 17.01 -0.48 10.66
N ALA A 66 15.83 -0.37 10.05
CA ALA A 66 14.62 -1.09 10.45
C ALA A 66 14.29 -2.30 9.55
N SER A 67 15.24 -2.77 8.72
CA SER A 67 15.07 -4.05 8.01
C SER A 67 15.11 -5.22 8.99
N PHE A 68 13.99 -5.47 9.63
CA PHE A 68 13.78 -6.53 10.61
C PHE A 68 13.64 -7.92 9.95
N PHE A 69 13.47 -8.00 8.62
CA PHE A 69 13.20 -9.27 7.94
C PHE A 69 14.31 -9.77 7.00
N SER A 70 15.43 -9.05 6.91
CA SER A 70 16.63 -9.55 6.24
C SER A 70 17.77 -9.64 7.24
N HIS A 71 17.60 -10.49 8.26
CA HIS A 71 18.78 -11.07 8.91
C HIS A 71 19.54 -11.80 7.80
N ALA A 72 20.67 -11.23 7.38
CA ALA A 72 21.53 -11.83 6.38
C ALA A 72 21.91 -13.23 6.88
N LEU A 73 21.45 -14.27 6.19
CA LEU A 73 21.94 -15.63 6.35
C LEU A 73 23.37 -15.68 5.79
N ASN A 74 24.31 -15.03 6.46
CA ASN A 74 25.71 -15.42 6.44
C ASN A 74 25.93 -16.44 7.56
N GLU A 75 25.13 -17.51 7.52
CA GLU A 75 25.45 -18.71 8.26
C GLU A 75 26.50 -19.43 7.40
N GLU A 76 27.76 -19.36 7.82
CA GLU A 76 28.84 -20.09 7.17
C GLU A 76 28.53 -21.58 7.26
N LEU A 77 28.07 -22.15 6.15
CA LEU A 77 27.93 -23.59 6.01
C LEU A 77 29.33 -24.19 6.00
N ASP A 78 29.69 -24.85 7.11
CA ASP A 78 30.83 -25.73 7.22
C ASP A 78 30.77 -26.79 6.10
N ASP A 79 31.75 -26.75 5.20
CA ASP A 79 31.98 -27.66 4.07
C ASP A 79 32.47 -29.05 4.53
N ASN A 80 31.80 -29.62 5.52
CA ASN A 80 32.06 -30.99 5.94
C ASN A 80 30.76 -31.76 6.16
N SER A 81 30.05 -32.03 5.07
CA SER A 81 29.07 -33.11 5.05
C SER A 81 29.13 -33.86 3.73
N THR A 82 29.78 -35.03 3.80
CA THR A 82 29.72 -36.09 2.80
C THR A 82 28.26 -36.43 2.51
N SER A 83 27.77 -36.08 1.33
CA SER A 83 26.40 -36.42 0.91
C SER A 83 26.29 -37.93 0.71
N THR A 84 25.70 -38.65 1.68
CA THR A 84 25.31 -40.05 1.47
C THR A 84 23.90 -40.10 0.87
N VAL A 85 23.70 -41.08 0.00
CA VAL A 85 22.47 -41.32 -0.78
C VAL A 85 21.23 -41.65 0.07
N ASP A 86 21.36 -41.71 1.39
CA ASP A 86 20.31 -42.07 2.35
C ASP A 86 19.27 -40.95 2.57
N ASP A 87 19.60 -39.68 2.33
CA ASP A 87 18.67 -38.56 2.57
C ASP A 87 17.52 -38.51 1.56
N LEU A 88 17.67 -39.14 0.39
CA LEU A 88 16.63 -39.15 -0.65
C LEU A 88 15.49 -40.12 -0.33
N GLU A 89 15.76 -41.22 0.39
CA GLU A 89 14.77 -42.23 0.76
C GLU A 89 13.88 -41.75 1.92
N SER A 90 14.43 -40.89 2.80
CA SER A 90 13.68 -40.29 3.91
C SER A 90 12.58 -39.32 3.49
N LEU A 91 12.61 -38.82 2.24
CA LEU A 91 11.59 -37.93 1.70
C LEU A 91 10.40 -38.67 1.06
N GLY A 92 10.42 -40.01 1.08
CA GLY A 92 9.24 -40.82 0.78
C GLY A 92 8.74 -40.73 -0.66
N TYR A 93 9.62 -40.41 -1.60
CA TYR A 93 9.33 -40.43 -3.05
C TYR A 93 9.70 -41.79 -3.66
N SER A 94 9.17 -42.87 -3.11
CA SER A 94 9.19 -44.21 -3.71
C SER A 94 7.87 -44.57 -4.39
#